data_AF-A0A6S5JSW9-F1
#
_entry.id   AF-A0A6S5JSW9-F1
#
_cell.length_a   1.000
_cell.length_b   1.000
_cell.length_c   1.000
_cell.angle_alpha   90.00
_cell.angle_beta   90.00
_cell.angle_gamma   90.00
#
_symmetry.space_group_name_H-M   'P 1'
#
loop_
_entity.id
_entity.type
_entity.pdbx_description
1 polymer ?
#
loop_
_entity_poly.entity_id
_entity_poly.type
_entity_poly.pdbx_seq_one_letter_code
_entity_poly.pdbx_strand_id
1 'polypeptide(L)'
;MKQKFIEWFTKNNNGCSPAMEDDRSFVYEMTQHMFEAYQAGVAEGEARCAVLAAENAGLKEACGGDGSYRDCPACAHSEYIEAPDTPATDAFLAEMRAQGVEMLTTKLQQLIDEGNFEGDEVGLIAGAVYTGADIAAQLRQEAAQ
;
A
#
# COMPACT_ATOMS: atom_id res chain seq x y z
N MET A 1 2.02 -7.04 6.55
CA MET A 1 2.21 -8.26 5.72
C MET A 1 3.10 -7.97 4.53
N LYS A 2 2.82 -6.92 3.76
CA LYS A 2 3.69 -6.37 2.69
C LYS A 2 5.16 -6.14 3.10
N GLN A 3 5.42 -5.50 4.24
CA GLN A 3 6.79 -5.29 4.74
C GLN A 3 7.51 -6.62 5.05
N LYS A 4 6.80 -7.58 5.65
CA LYS A 4 7.34 -8.93 5.92
C LYS A 4 7.61 -9.71 4.63
N PHE A 5 6.74 -9.56 3.62
CA PHE A 5 6.95 -10.15 2.29
C PHE A 5 8.15 -9.52 1.57
N ILE A 6 8.25 -8.18 1.58
CA ILE A 6 9.39 -7.44 1.00
C ILE A 6 10.68 -7.83 1.72
N GLU A 7 10.72 -7.82 3.05
CA GLU A 7 11.88 -8.25 3.83
C GLU A 7 12.29 -9.69 3.53
N TRP A 8 11.33 -10.61 3.45
CA TRP A 8 11.58 -12.01 3.08
C TRP A 8 12.13 -12.13 1.65
N PHE A 9 11.57 -11.37 0.69
CA PHE A 9 11.99 -11.33 -0.71
C PHE A 9 13.40 -10.71 -0.85
N THR A 10 13.70 -9.63 -0.13
CA THR A 10 14.96 -8.87 -0.28
C THR A 10 16.12 -9.36 0.59
N LYS A 11 15.86 -9.96 1.76
CA LYS A 11 16.94 -10.43 2.66
C LYS A 11 17.35 -11.87 2.41
N ASN A 12 16.45 -12.76 1.96
CA ASN A 12 16.74 -14.20 1.86
C ASN A 12 16.33 -14.89 0.54
N ASN A 13 15.59 -14.22 -0.37
CA ASN A 13 15.11 -14.82 -1.63
C ASN A 13 15.30 -13.91 -2.84
N ASN A 14 16.45 -13.20 -2.84
CA ASN A 14 16.79 -12.06 -3.68
C ASN A 14 16.86 -12.39 -5.19
N GLY A 15 15.71 -12.66 -5.82
CA GLY A 15 15.62 -12.98 -7.26
C GLY A 15 16.33 -14.27 -7.69
N CYS A 16 16.83 -15.08 -6.76
CA CYS A 16 17.39 -16.39 -7.07
C CYS A 16 16.25 -17.40 -7.19
N SER A 17 16.32 -18.25 -8.23
CA SER A 17 15.53 -19.47 -8.37
C SER A 17 15.39 -20.19 -7.03
N PRO A 18 14.26 -20.88 -6.78
CA PRO A 18 14.02 -21.52 -5.49
C PRO A 18 15.24 -22.36 -5.12
N ALA A 19 15.71 -22.23 -3.87
CA ALA A 19 16.88 -22.95 -3.41
C ALA A 19 16.71 -24.43 -3.78
N MET A 20 17.73 -25.00 -4.43
CA MET A 20 17.71 -26.39 -4.83
C MET A 20 18.66 -27.17 -3.93
N GLU A 21 18.19 -28.32 -3.48
CA GLU A 21 19.02 -29.37 -2.89
C GLU A 21 20.06 -29.86 -3.91
N ASP A 22 21.08 -30.58 -3.45
CA ASP A 22 22.15 -31.11 -4.32
C ASP A 22 21.63 -32.03 -5.45
N ASP A 23 20.44 -32.62 -5.27
CA ASP A 23 19.73 -33.44 -6.25
C ASP A 23 18.87 -32.64 -7.25
N ARG A 24 18.93 -31.30 -7.19
CA ARG A 24 18.11 -30.37 -7.97
C ARG A 24 16.61 -30.40 -7.64
N SER A 25 16.20 -30.99 -6.51
CA SER A 25 14.87 -30.78 -5.98
C SER A 25 14.78 -29.42 -5.28
N PHE A 26 13.60 -28.80 -5.26
CA PHE A 26 13.42 -27.54 -4.54
C PHE A 26 13.36 -27.79 -3.04
N VAL A 27 14.01 -26.93 -2.26
CA VAL A 27 13.88 -26.89 -0.80
C VAL A 27 12.41 -26.61 -0.47
N TYR A 28 11.72 -27.62 0.06
CA TYR A 28 10.27 -27.63 0.24
C TYR A 28 9.78 -26.50 1.15
N GLU A 29 10.41 -26.32 2.32
CA GLU A 29 10.03 -25.31 3.30
C GLU A 29 10.13 -23.88 2.73
N MET A 30 11.19 -23.59 1.98
CA MET A 30 11.36 -22.28 1.34
C MET A 30 10.27 -22.02 0.30
N THR A 31 9.95 -23.04 -0.51
CA THR A 31 8.93 -22.96 -1.56
C THR A 31 7.53 -22.77 -0.99
N GLN A 32 7.22 -23.46 0.12
CA GLN A 32 5.96 -23.32 0.84
C GLN A 32 5.76 -21.90 1.38
N HIS A 33 6.78 -21.33 2.02
CA HIS A 33 6.70 -19.96 2.53
C HIS A 33 6.53 -18.91 1.43
N MET A 34 7.11 -19.13 0.23
CA MET A 34 6.85 -18.24 -0.92
C MET A 34 5.36 -18.21 -1.27
N PHE A 35 4.77 -19.41 -1.34
CA PHE A 35 3.42 -19.60 -1.81
C PHE A 35 2.40 -19.07 -0.80
N GLU A 36 2.61 -19.32 0.50
CA GLU A 36 1.79 -18.78 1.57
C GLU A 36 1.79 -17.25 1.57
N ALA A 37 2.97 -16.63 1.38
CA ALA A 37 3.08 -15.18 1.37
C ALA A 37 2.46 -14.56 0.10
N TYR A 38 2.59 -15.22 -1.05
CA TYR A 38 1.90 -14.85 -2.28
C TYR A 38 0.37 -14.93 -2.12
N GLN A 39 -0.15 -16.06 -1.63
CA GLN A 39 -1.59 -16.23 -1.40
C GLN A 39 -2.15 -15.18 -0.47
N ALA A 40 -1.43 -14.86 0.61
CA ALA A 40 -1.85 -13.84 1.54
C ALA A 40 -1.88 -12.44 0.89
N GLY A 41 -0.90 -12.12 0.04
CA GLY A 41 -0.88 -10.87 -0.74
C GLY A 41 -2.01 -10.78 -1.76
N VAL A 42 -2.34 -11.89 -2.44
CA VAL A 42 -3.49 -11.97 -3.35
C VAL A 42 -4.80 -11.74 -2.59
N ALA A 43 -4.99 -12.43 -1.45
CA ALA A 43 -6.18 -12.28 -0.63
C ALA A 43 -6.35 -10.84 -0.10
N GLU A 44 -5.25 -10.19 0.33
CA GLU A 44 -5.27 -8.79 0.74
C GLU A 44 -5.66 -7.84 -0.42
N GLY A 45 -5.12 -8.09 -1.62
CA GLY A 45 -5.45 -7.33 -2.82
C GLY A 45 -6.91 -7.50 -3.26
N GLU A 46 -7.41 -8.74 -3.28
CA GLU A 46 -8.80 -9.06 -3.59
C GLU A 46 -9.76 -8.41 -2.60
N ALA A 47 -9.45 -8.44 -1.29
CA ALA A 47 -10.24 -7.77 -0.27
C ALA A 47 -10.32 -6.25 -0.51
N ARG A 48 -9.18 -5.59 -0.82
CA ARG A 48 -9.16 -4.16 -1.15
C ARG A 48 -9.98 -3.85 -2.39
N CYS A 49 -9.83 -4.66 -3.45
CA CYS A 49 -10.61 -4.51 -4.68
C CYS A 49 -12.11 -4.69 -4.44
N ALA A 50 -12.51 -5.63 -3.60
CA ALA A 50 -13.92 -5.87 -3.28
C ALA A 50 -14.57 -4.66 -2.60
N VAL A 51 -13.89 -4.03 -1.64
CA VAL A 51 -14.41 -2.85 -0.94
C VAL A 51 -14.49 -1.65 -1.88
N LEU A 52 -13.45 -1.37 -2.67
CA LEU A 52 -13.46 -0.29 -3.66
C LEU A 52 -14.50 -0.52 -4.77
N ALA A 53 -14.73 -1.76 -5.18
CA ALA A 53 -15.76 -2.10 -6.16
C ALA A 53 -17.17 -1.87 -5.60
N ALA A 54 -17.41 -2.21 -4.33
CA ALA A 54 -18.68 -1.95 -3.66
C ALA A 54 -18.95 -0.45 -3.52
N GLU A 55 -17.95 0.35 -3.13
CA GLU A 55 -18.07 1.82 -3.08
C GLU A 55 -18.36 2.39 -4.48
N ASN A 56 -17.64 1.95 -5.51
CA ASN A 56 -17.90 2.37 -6.89
C ASN A 56 -19.30 1.99 -7.41
N ALA A 57 -19.84 0.85 -6.99
CA ALA A 57 -21.21 0.47 -7.32
C ALA A 57 -22.21 1.44 -6.67
N GLY A 58 -22.02 1.77 -5.39
CA GLY A 58 -22.83 2.75 -4.67
C GLY A 58 -22.77 4.15 -5.30
N LEU A 59 -21.58 4.61 -5.70
CA LEU A 59 -21.39 5.88 -6.41
C LEU A 59 -22.14 5.91 -7.74
N LYS A 60 -22.10 4.81 -8.50
CA LYS A 60 -22.82 4.70 -9.78
C LYS A 60 -24.34 4.71 -9.58
N GLU A 61 -24.84 4.03 -8.57
CA GLU A 61 -26.27 4.04 -8.22
C GLU A 61 -26.74 5.43 -7.78
N ALA A 62 -25.96 6.11 -6.93
CA ALA A 62 -26.24 7.49 -6.51
C ALA A 62 -26.30 8.46 -7.71
N CYS A 63 -25.49 8.22 -8.74
CA CYS A 63 -25.42 9.01 -9.96
C CYS A 63 -26.38 8.56 -11.07
N GLY A 64 -27.39 7.73 -10.79
CA GLY A 64 -28.42 7.32 -11.76
C GLY A 64 -28.02 6.18 -12.71
N GLY A 65 -26.79 5.66 -12.61
CA GLY A 65 -26.36 4.40 -13.25
C GLY A 65 -26.23 4.41 -14.78
N ASP A 66 -26.86 5.34 -15.48
CA ASP A 66 -26.92 5.45 -16.95
C ASP A 66 -25.79 6.32 -17.55
N GLY A 67 -24.97 6.95 -16.70
CA GLY A 67 -23.90 7.87 -17.11
C GLY A 67 -24.40 9.21 -17.65
N SER A 68 -25.70 9.49 -17.53
CA SER A 68 -26.29 10.76 -17.95
C SER A 68 -26.35 11.72 -16.75
N TYR A 69 -25.69 12.87 -16.87
CA TYR A 69 -25.74 13.91 -15.84
C TYR A 69 -27.11 14.63 -15.80
N ARG A 70 -27.99 14.33 -16.76
CA ARG A 70 -29.21 15.09 -17.05
C ARG A 70 -30.40 14.69 -16.20
N ASP A 71 -30.45 13.44 -15.75
CA ASP A 71 -31.54 12.86 -14.94
C ASP A 71 -31.04 12.19 -13.65
N CYS A 72 -29.80 12.49 -13.24
CA CYS A 72 -29.25 12.01 -11.98
C CYS A 72 -30.02 12.64 -10.79
N PRO A 73 -30.71 11.86 -9.93
CA PRO A 73 -31.47 12.40 -8.80
C PRO A 73 -30.62 13.19 -7.80
N ALA A 74 -29.34 12.84 -7.68
CA ALA A 74 -28.35 13.55 -6.87
C ALA A 74 -27.79 14.81 -7.55
N CYS A 75 -27.85 14.91 -8.88
CA CYS A 75 -27.12 15.92 -9.67
C CYS A 75 -28.03 16.93 -10.39
N ALA A 76 -29.28 16.57 -10.66
CA ALA A 76 -30.17 17.29 -11.59
C ALA A 76 -31.33 18.02 -10.91
N HIS A 77 -31.54 17.89 -9.60
CA HIS A 77 -32.71 18.46 -8.90
C HIS A 77 -32.43 19.21 -7.58
N SER A 78 -31.17 19.34 -7.15
CA SER A 78 -30.82 20.04 -5.90
C SER A 78 -29.96 21.28 -6.17
N GLU A 79 -30.27 22.39 -5.49
CA GLU A 79 -29.44 23.61 -5.44
C GLU A 79 -28.10 23.36 -4.71
N TYR A 80 -28.02 22.25 -3.95
CA TYR A 80 -26.82 21.76 -3.25
C TYR A 80 -26.61 20.27 -3.53
N ILE A 81 -25.56 19.94 -4.28
CA ILE A 81 -25.08 18.58 -4.45
C ILE A 81 -24.06 18.34 -3.33
N GLU A 82 -24.41 17.56 -2.32
CA GLU A 82 -23.41 17.01 -1.40
C GLU A 82 -22.73 15.83 -2.10
N ALA A 83 -21.41 15.91 -2.26
CA ALA A 83 -20.64 14.81 -2.82
C ALA A 83 -20.71 13.62 -1.85
N PRO A 84 -20.97 12.39 -2.34
CA PRO A 84 -20.96 11.22 -1.49
C PRO A 84 -19.56 10.99 -0.92
N ASP A 85 -19.49 10.64 0.37
CA ASP A 85 -18.24 10.25 1.03
C ASP A 85 -17.68 8.97 0.39
N THR A 86 -16.35 8.86 0.34
CA THR A 86 -15.63 7.72 -0.26
C THR A 86 -14.61 7.11 0.70
N PRO A 87 -15.06 6.61 1.88
CA PRO A 87 -14.16 6.16 2.94
C PRO A 87 -13.20 5.04 2.51
N ALA A 88 -13.59 4.16 1.57
CA ALA A 88 -12.70 3.12 1.07
C ALA A 88 -11.61 3.70 0.15
N THR A 89 -11.98 4.64 -0.72
CA THR A 89 -11.01 5.37 -1.56
C THR A 89 -10.08 6.22 -0.70
N ASP A 90 -10.60 6.91 0.31
CA ASP A 90 -9.80 7.76 1.21
C ASP A 90 -8.79 6.95 2.02
N ALA A 91 -9.22 5.80 2.58
CA ALA A 91 -8.34 4.84 3.24
C ALA A 91 -7.28 4.29 2.29
N PHE A 92 -7.64 3.99 1.04
CA PHE A 92 -6.68 3.53 0.02
C PHE A 92 -5.64 4.61 -0.30
N LEU A 93 -6.07 5.86 -0.52
CA LEU A 93 -5.16 6.97 -0.83
C LEU A 93 -4.24 7.29 0.34
N ALA A 94 -4.74 7.24 1.58
CA ALA A 94 -3.92 7.38 2.77
C ALA A 94 -2.84 6.30 2.89
N GLU A 95 -3.20 5.05 2.64
CA GLU A 95 -2.22 3.95 2.61
C GLU A 95 -1.18 4.15 1.50
N MET A 96 -1.58 4.65 0.32
CA MET A 96 -0.64 4.98 -0.76
C MET A 96 0.30 6.13 -0.39
N ARG A 97 -0.21 7.19 0.25
CA ARG A 97 0.62 8.28 0.76
C ARG A 97 1.60 7.77 1.82
N ALA A 98 1.14 6.96 2.77
CA ALA A 98 1.99 6.36 3.80
C ALA A 98 3.11 5.49 3.20
N GLN A 99 2.79 4.66 2.21
CA GLN A 99 3.80 3.85 1.51
C GLN A 99 4.82 4.70 0.75
N GLY A 100 4.39 5.82 0.14
CA GLY A 100 5.32 6.75 -0.50
C GLY A 100 6.34 7.34 0.49
N VAL A 101 5.89 7.67 1.69
CA VAL A 101 6.77 8.13 2.78
C VAL A 101 7.68 7.01 3.26
N GLU A 102 7.16 5.80 3.45
CA GLU A 102 7.97 4.62 3.83
C GLU A 102 9.08 4.31 2.81
N MET A 103 8.79 4.43 1.52
CA MET A 103 9.80 4.28 0.47
C MET A 103 10.93 5.31 0.60
N LEU A 104 10.59 6.57 0.90
CA LEU A 104 11.58 7.61 1.16
C LEU A 104 12.42 7.30 2.41
N THR A 105 11.77 6.94 3.52
CA THR A 105 12.50 6.59 4.76
C THR A 105 13.43 5.39 4.57
N THR A 106 13.01 4.38 3.79
CA THR A 106 13.84 3.24 3.43
C THR A 106 15.08 3.67 2.65
N LYS A 107 14.92 4.62 1.71
CA LYS A 107 16.05 5.17 0.94
C LYS A 107 17.00 5.98 1.81
N LEU A 108 16.48 6.77 2.75
CA LEU A 108 17.29 7.51 3.71
C LEU A 108 18.08 6.57 4.64
N GLN A 109 17.45 5.49 5.11
CA GLN A 109 18.13 4.47 5.91
C GLN A 109 19.26 3.80 5.11
N GLN A 110 19.04 3.51 3.83
CA GLN A 110 20.09 2.98 2.96
C GLN A 110 21.31 3.91 2.86
N LEU A 111 21.10 5.23 2.79
CA LEU A 111 22.22 6.19 2.79
C LEU A 111 23.05 6.09 4.08
N ILE A 112 22.40 5.92 5.24
CA ILE A 112 23.09 5.72 6.53
C ILE A 112 23.89 4.42 6.50
N ASP A 113 23.25 3.33 6.10
CA ASP A 113 23.86 1.99 6.12
C ASP A 113 25.06 1.90 5.16
N GLU A 114 24.99 2.58 4.02
CA GLU A 114 26.05 2.62 2.99
C GLU A 114 27.13 3.68 3.29
N GLY A 115 26.95 4.55 4.29
CA GLY A 115 27.87 5.66 4.54
C GLY A 115 27.84 6.73 3.44
N ASN A 116 26.75 6.81 2.66
CA ASN A 116 26.64 7.64 1.46
C ASN A 116 26.02 9.01 1.79
N PHE A 117 26.77 9.84 2.52
CA PHE A 117 26.39 11.20 2.92
C PHE A 117 27.64 12.06 3.12
N GLU A 118 27.49 13.39 3.06
CA GLU A 118 28.61 14.32 3.20
C GLU A 118 28.63 14.94 4.60
N GLY A 119 29.79 15.03 5.24
CA GLY A 119 29.91 15.65 6.57
C GLY A 119 29.22 14.88 7.70
N ASP A 120 28.65 15.60 8.67
CA ASP A 120 28.00 15.05 9.87
C ASP A 120 26.47 15.08 9.74
N GLU A 121 25.95 14.44 8.69
CA GLU A 121 24.52 14.43 8.35
C GLU A 121 23.75 13.24 8.95
N VAL A 122 24.44 12.27 9.56
CA VAL A 122 23.82 11.04 10.09
C VAL A 122 22.67 11.34 11.04
N GLY A 123 22.84 12.29 11.94
CA GLY A 123 21.80 12.68 12.90
C GLY A 123 20.57 13.29 12.22
N LEU A 124 20.77 14.07 11.15
CA LEU A 124 19.68 14.68 10.38
C LEU A 124 18.92 13.62 9.57
N ILE A 125 19.65 12.73 8.88
CA ILE A 125 19.06 11.66 8.08
C ILE A 125 18.29 10.69 8.98
N ALA A 126 18.85 10.30 10.14
CA ALA A 126 18.16 9.45 11.11
C ALA A 126 16.90 10.14 11.66
N GLY A 127 16.97 11.44 11.98
CA GLY A 127 15.80 12.22 12.38
C GLY A 127 14.69 12.24 11.32
N ALA A 128 15.05 12.36 10.04
CA ALA A 128 14.12 12.30 8.92
C ALA A 128 13.47 10.92 8.74
N VAL A 129 14.22 9.83 8.98
CA VAL A 129 13.68 8.46 8.99
C VAL A 129 12.60 8.30 10.06
N TYR A 130 12.89 8.69 11.31
CA TYR A 130 11.91 8.59 12.40
C TYR A 130 10.68 9.47 12.15
N THR A 131 10.90 10.73 11.74
CA THR A 131 9.80 11.65 11.43
C THR A 131 8.94 11.12 10.28
N GLY A 132 9.55 10.56 9.23
CA GLY A 132 8.82 9.96 8.12
C GLY A 132 8.00 8.75 8.55
N ALA A 133 8.51 7.92 9.46
CA ALA A 133 7.74 6.80 10.02
C ALA A 133 6.51 7.29 10.79
N ASP A 134 6.65 8.36 11.58
CA ASP A 134 5.53 9.00 12.29
C ASP A 134 4.48 9.58 11.32
N ILE A 135 4.94 10.27 10.26
CA ILE A 135 4.05 10.80 9.20
C ILE A 135 3.28 9.66 8.52
N ALA A 136 3.94 8.56 8.16
CA ALA A 136 3.29 7.41 7.55
C ALA A 136 2.24 6.77 8.48
N ALA A 137 2.48 6.78 9.79
CA ALA A 137 1.48 6.32 10.78
C ALA A 137 0.29 7.28 10.88
N GLN A 138 0.53 8.59 10.92
CA GLN A 138 -0.52 9.62 10.97
C GLN A 138 -1.42 9.58 9.74
N LEU A 139 -0.85 9.46 8.53
CA LEU A 139 -1.60 9.37 7.29
C LEU A 139 -2.64 8.23 7.31
N ARG A 140 -2.33 7.11 7.96
CA ARG A 140 -3.26 5.97 8.11
C ARG A 140 -4.36 6.22 9.15
N GLN A 141 -4.10 7.05 10.16
CA GLN A 141 -5.06 7.37 11.21
C GLN A 141 -6.07 8.43 10.75
N GLU A 142 -5.64 9.40 9.96
CA GLU A 142 -6.49 10.49 9.46
C GLU A 142 -7.57 10.00 8.48
N ALA A 143 -7.36 8.90 7.77
CA ALA A 143 -8.37 8.33 6.87
C ALA A 143 -9.41 7.43 7.54
N ALA A 144 -9.30 7.21 8.86
CA ALA A 144 -10.27 6.46 9.65
C ALA A 144 -11.26 7.37 10.42
N GLN A 145 -11.17 8.70 10.24
CA GLN A 145 -12.01 9.73 10.85
C GLN A 145 -13.04 10.24 9.84
#